data_AF-A0A3Q9RQG3-F1
#
_entry.id   AF-A0A3Q9RQG3-F1
#
_cell.length_a   1.000
_cell.length_b   1.000
_cell.length_c   1.000
_cell.angle_alpha   90.00
_cell.angle_beta   90.00
_cell.angle_gamma   90.00
#
_symmetry.space_group_name_H-M   'P 1'
#
loop_
_entity.id
_entity.type
_entity.pdbx_description
1 polymer ?
#
loop_
_entity_poly.entity_id
_entity_poly.type
_entity_poly.pdbx_seq_one_letter_code
_entity_poly.pdbx_strand_id
1 'polypeptide(L)'
;MSLNKRVKRKPVGKMANQKEYPKFTMEQAIDLVVAGKSAEGLRERTLKDYRKDWGYFVNWLQKTYEIETVDELSPQIFRDYINYLKYDAPKYDGHKYIQSDQGLGLSDTTINIRLRVYRAMFNFLERMILNLVLGFEISFYN
;
A
#
# COMPACT_ATOMS: atom_id res chain seq x y z
N MET A 1 11.25 7.57 -32.00
CA MET A 1 11.84 8.00 -30.71
C MET A 1 11.57 6.90 -29.70
N SER A 2 12.59 6.10 -29.36
CA SER A 2 12.44 4.95 -28.46
C SER A 2 12.25 5.44 -27.03
N LEU A 3 11.13 5.08 -26.41
CA LEU A 3 10.88 5.36 -24.99
C LEU A 3 11.90 4.56 -24.18
N ASN A 4 12.85 5.25 -23.54
CA ASN A 4 13.80 4.66 -22.61
C ASN A 4 13.03 3.79 -21.60
N LYS A 5 13.33 2.49 -21.58
CA LYS A 5 12.77 1.51 -20.64
C LYS A 5 13.07 2.03 -19.23
N ARG A 6 12.05 2.49 -18.49
CA ARG A 6 12.23 2.98 -17.11
C ARG A 6 12.89 1.85 -16.30
N VAL A 7 14.14 2.07 -15.90
CA VAL A 7 14.87 1.16 -15.03
C VAL A 7 14.21 1.22 -13.66
N LYS A 8 13.79 0.08 -13.13
CA LYS A 8 13.17 0.01 -11.80
C LYS A 8 14.17 0.45 -10.74
N ARG A 9 13.68 1.15 -9.72
CA ARG A 9 14.51 1.65 -8.61
C ARG A 9 14.68 0.56 -7.55
N LYS A 10 15.88 0.46 -6.98
CA LYS A 10 16.11 -0.32 -5.75
C LYS A 10 15.78 0.55 -4.52
N PRO A 11 15.09 0.03 -3.50
CA PRO A 11 14.84 0.78 -2.28
C PRO A 11 16.16 1.12 -1.56
N VAL A 12 16.19 2.28 -0.91
CA VAL A 12 17.29 2.66 0.00
C VAL A 12 17.26 1.68 1.18
N GLY A 13 18.40 1.05 1.48
CA GLY A 13 18.51 -0.05 2.45
C GLY A 13 17.94 0.25 3.84
N LYS A 14 17.61 -0.82 4.58
CA LYS A 14 16.98 -0.76 5.91
C LYS A 14 17.83 0.04 6.90
N MET A 15 17.20 0.93 7.67
CA MET A 15 17.86 1.59 8.80
C MET A 15 18.22 0.55 9.86
N ALA A 16 19.44 0.62 10.40
CA ALA A 16 20.11 -0.41 11.23
C ALA A 16 19.47 -0.73 12.60
N ASN A 17 18.23 -0.32 12.86
CA ASN A 17 17.59 -0.45 14.18
C ASN A 17 16.08 -0.70 14.07
N GLN A 18 15.65 -1.65 13.23
CA GLN A 18 14.23 -1.98 13.06
C GLN A 18 13.88 -3.30 13.74
N LYS A 19 12.74 -3.31 14.46
CA LYS A 19 12.04 -4.54 14.86
C LYS A 19 11.94 -5.49 13.65
N GLU A 20 12.21 -6.77 13.85
CA GLU A 20 12.00 -7.78 12.81
C GLU A 20 10.50 -7.94 12.57
N TYR A 21 10.02 -7.34 11.48
CA TYR A 21 8.66 -7.55 11.01
C TYR A 21 8.59 -8.81 10.13
N PRO A 22 7.52 -9.60 10.23
CA PRO A 22 7.29 -10.70 9.30
C PRO A 22 7.25 -10.19 7.85
N LYS A 23 7.89 -10.95 6.96
CA LYS A 23 7.92 -10.64 5.52
C LYS A 23 6.61 -11.08 4.88
N PHE A 24 5.69 -10.14 4.70
CA PHE A 24 4.46 -10.37 3.95
C PHE A 24 4.58 -9.85 2.53
N THR A 25 4.10 -10.61 1.55
CA THR A 25 3.87 -10.07 0.21
C THR A 25 2.76 -9.00 0.25
N MET A 26 2.73 -8.13 -0.76
CA MET A 26 1.65 -7.12 -0.85
C MET A 26 0.25 -7.74 -0.90
N GLU A 27 0.12 -8.94 -1.47
CA GLU A 27 -1.15 -9.68 -1.54
C GLU A 27 -1.53 -10.27 -0.17
N GLN A 28 -0.57 -10.91 0.51
CA GLN A 28 -0.80 -11.41 1.88
C GLN A 28 -1.20 -10.28 2.84
N ALA A 29 -0.58 -9.12 2.70
CA ALA A 29 -0.87 -7.97 3.55
C ALA A 29 -2.31 -7.48 3.41
N ILE A 30 -2.84 -7.36 2.19
CA ILE A 30 -4.24 -6.95 2.00
C ILE A 30 -5.21 -8.03 2.46
N ASP A 31 -4.90 -9.31 2.26
CA ASP A 31 -5.77 -10.39 2.72
C ASP A 31 -5.85 -10.46 4.24
N LEU A 32 -4.73 -10.28 4.95
CA LEU A 32 -4.71 -10.18 6.41
C LEU A 32 -5.56 -8.99 6.90
N VAL A 33 -5.40 -7.82 6.28
CA VAL A 33 -6.19 -6.64 6.65
C VAL A 33 -7.67 -6.88 6.40
N VAL A 34 -8.05 -7.41 5.24
CA VAL A 34 -9.46 -7.62 4.88
C VAL A 34 -10.10 -8.67 5.78
N ALA A 35 -9.43 -9.80 6.02
CA ALA A 35 -9.92 -10.84 6.90
C ALA A 35 -10.12 -10.32 8.34
N GLY A 36 -9.11 -9.63 8.86
CA GLY A 36 -9.17 -9.07 10.20
C GLY A 36 -10.20 -7.96 10.36
N LYS A 37 -10.30 -7.04 9.39
CA LYS A 37 -11.31 -5.97 9.41
C LYS A 37 -12.73 -6.50 9.20
N SER A 38 -12.90 -7.57 8.42
CA SER A 38 -14.17 -8.27 8.30
C SER A 38 -14.61 -8.88 9.64
N ALA A 39 -13.69 -9.52 10.36
CA ALA A 39 -13.96 -10.05 11.71
C ALA A 39 -14.31 -8.94 12.73
N GLU A 40 -13.77 -7.73 12.56
CA GLU A 40 -14.14 -6.53 13.34
C GLU A 40 -15.50 -5.92 12.94
N GLY A 41 -16.20 -6.48 11.94
CA GLY A 41 -17.50 -6.00 11.48
C GLY A 41 -17.44 -4.80 10.54
N LEU A 42 -16.30 -4.56 9.87
CA LEU A 42 -16.21 -3.50 8.86
C LEU A 42 -17.12 -3.81 7.67
N ARG A 43 -17.81 -2.79 7.15
CA ARG A 43 -18.76 -2.94 6.04
C ARG A 43 -18.07 -3.50 4.80
N GLU A 44 -18.73 -4.44 4.13
CA GLU A 44 -18.25 -5.08 2.90
C GLU A 44 -17.85 -4.07 1.81
N ARG A 45 -18.61 -2.97 1.67
CA ARG A 45 -18.27 -1.90 0.73
C ARG A 45 -16.90 -1.29 1.04
N THR A 46 -16.60 -1.03 2.31
CA THR A 46 -15.32 -0.47 2.74
C THR A 46 -14.17 -1.46 2.51
N LEU A 47 -14.39 -2.76 2.69
CA LEU A 47 -13.42 -3.80 2.37
C LEU A 47 -13.09 -3.83 0.86
N LYS A 48 -14.10 -3.66 0.00
CA LYS A 48 -13.90 -3.52 -1.44
C LYS A 48 -13.10 -2.28 -1.80
N ASP A 49 -13.38 -1.16 -1.15
CA ASP A 49 -12.61 0.08 -1.35
C ASP A 49 -11.15 -0.10 -0.93
N TYR A 50 -10.88 -0.82 0.16
CA TYR A 50 -9.51 -1.14 0.60
C TYR A 50 -8.75 -1.93 -0.46
N ARG A 51 -9.35 -3.00 -1.00
CA ARG A 51 -8.73 -3.82 -2.06
C ARG A 51 -8.45 -2.98 -3.32
N LYS A 52 -9.39 -2.11 -3.69
CA LYS A 52 -9.28 -1.24 -4.86
C LYS A 52 -8.13 -0.24 -4.72
N ASP A 53 -8.10 0.51 -3.61
CA ASP A 53 -7.06 1.50 -3.38
C ASP A 53 -5.69 0.86 -3.23
N TRP A 54 -5.60 -0.27 -2.51
CA TRP A 54 -4.37 -1.05 -2.42
C TRP A 54 -3.88 -1.51 -3.80
N GLY A 55 -4.78 -2.00 -4.66
CA GLY A 55 -4.45 -2.37 -6.03
C GLY A 55 -3.84 -1.22 -6.83
N TYR A 56 -4.33 0.01 -6.69
CA TYR A 56 -3.71 1.18 -7.34
C TYR A 56 -2.29 1.44 -6.86
N PHE A 57 -2.03 1.28 -5.56
CA PHE A 57 -0.69 1.44 -5.01
C PHE A 57 0.26 0.34 -5.50
N VAL A 58 -0.14 -0.93 -5.39
CA VAL A 58 0.70 -2.08 -5.79
C VAL A 58 1.00 -2.06 -7.29
N ASN A 59 0.02 -1.74 -8.13
CA ASN A 59 0.22 -1.62 -9.57
C ASN A 59 1.23 -0.53 -9.94
N TRP A 60 1.21 0.60 -9.23
CA TRP A 60 2.23 1.62 -9.40
C TRP A 60 3.59 1.15 -8.86
N LEU A 61 3.60 0.57 -7.67
CA LEU A 61 4.82 0.12 -6.98
C LEU A 61 5.61 -0.87 -7.84
N GLN A 62 4.94 -1.91 -8.37
CA GLN A 62 5.56 -2.94 -9.21
C GLN A 62 6.13 -2.41 -10.52
N LYS A 63 5.59 -1.29 -11.03
CA LYS A 63 6.10 -0.61 -12.23
C LYS A 63 7.32 0.27 -11.92
N THR A 64 7.47 0.73 -10.69
CA THR A 64 8.50 1.73 -10.32
C THR A 64 9.66 1.13 -9.53
N TYR A 65 9.42 0.13 -8.69
CA TYR A 65 10.41 -0.47 -7.79
C TYR A 65 10.47 -2.00 -7.97
N GLU A 66 11.63 -2.56 -7.63
CA GLU A 66 11.82 -4.00 -7.41
C GLU A 66 11.64 -4.29 -5.92
N ILE A 67 10.39 -4.52 -5.51
CA ILE A 67 10.00 -4.78 -4.13
C ILE A 67 8.97 -5.90 -4.14
N GLU A 68 9.11 -6.85 -3.22
CA GLU A 68 8.23 -8.01 -3.09
C GLU A 68 7.42 -7.94 -1.79
N THR A 69 8.01 -7.37 -0.75
CA THR A 69 7.53 -7.50 0.63
C THR A 69 7.27 -6.16 1.30
N VAL A 70 6.34 -6.15 2.27
CA VAL A 70 5.88 -4.93 2.95
C VAL A 70 6.99 -4.27 3.79
N ASP A 71 7.91 -5.06 4.35
CA ASP A 71 9.03 -4.56 5.16
C ASP A 71 10.11 -3.83 4.36
N GLU A 72 10.03 -3.87 3.03
CA GLU A 72 10.88 -3.08 2.13
C GLU A 72 10.30 -1.70 1.81
N LEU A 73 9.03 -1.44 2.22
CA LEU A 73 8.43 -0.13 2.05
C LEU A 73 9.11 0.90 2.94
N SER A 74 9.32 2.09 2.39
CA SER A 74 9.96 3.20 3.08
C SER A 74 9.13 4.47 2.94
N PRO A 75 9.27 5.45 3.86
CA PRO A 75 8.61 6.74 3.73
C PRO A 75 8.89 7.42 2.38
N GLN A 76 10.06 7.18 1.79
CA GLN A 76 10.40 7.75 0.48
C GLN A 76 9.50 7.21 -0.63
N ILE A 77 9.19 5.92 -0.63
CA ILE A 77 8.28 5.30 -1.60
C ILE A 77 6.89 5.95 -1.52
N PHE A 78 6.40 6.25 -0.32
CA PHE A 78 5.12 6.95 -0.17
C PHE A 78 5.18 8.39 -0.67
N ARG A 79 6.27 9.12 -0.46
CA ARG A 79 6.46 10.47 -1.04
C ARG A 79 6.48 10.41 -2.57
N ASP A 80 7.20 9.46 -3.13
CA ASP A 80 7.28 9.23 -4.57
C ASP A 80 5.89 8.87 -5.14
N TYR A 81 5.11 8.07 -4.40
CA TYR A 81 3.73 7.74 -4.77
C TYR A 81 2.81 8.96 -4.75
N ILE A 82 2.90 9.80 -3.71
CA ILE A 82 2.10 11.03 -3.62
C ILE A 82 2.44 11.98 -4.77
N ASN A 83 3.72 12.12 -5.12
CA ASN A 83 4.16 12.92 -6.26
C ASN A 83 3.60 12.37 -7.58
N TYR A 84 3.68 11.04 -7.77
CA TYR A 84 3.06 10.39 -8.92
C TYR A 84 1.54 10.67 -8.98
N LEU A 85 0.83 10.50 -7.87
CA LEU A 85 -0.61 10.77 -7.83
C LEU A 85 -0.93 12.23 -8.16
N LYS A 86 -0.10 13.18 -7.74
CA LYS A 86 -0.33 14.61 -7.93
C LYS A 86 -0.02 15.10 -9.35
N TYR A 87 1.00 14.55 -10.00
CA TYR A 87 1.51 15.10 -11.26
C TYR A 87 1.39 14.17 -12.46
N ASP A 88 1.38 12.85 -12.24
CA ASP A 88 1.59 11.87 -13.31
C ASP A 88 0.45 10.85 -13.44
N ALA A 89 -0.40 10.70 -12.43
CA ALA A 89 -1.46 9.71 -12.46
C ALA A 89 -2.54 10.11 -13.46
N PRO A 90 -2.86 9.27 -14.46
CA PRO A 90 -3.94 9.54 -15.40
C PRO A 90 -5.28 9.60 -14.67
N LYS A 91 -6.06 10.67 -14.92
CA LYS A 91 -7.42 10.75 -14.41
C LYS A 91 -8.32 9.73 -15.11
N TYR A 92 -9.20 9.09 -14.35
CA TYR A 92 -10.19 8.12 -14.85
C TYR A 92 -9.62 6.90 -15.59
N ASP A 93 -8.36 6.54 -15.34
CA ASP A 93 -7.73 5.36 -15.93
C ASP A 93 -8.56 4.09 -15.65
N GLY A 94 -8.95 3.40 -16.72
CA GLY A 94 -9.80 2.19 -16.67
C GLY A 94 -11.31 2.40 -16.71
N HIS A 95 -11.83 3.63 -16.89
CA HIS A 95 -13.26 3.85 -17.11
C HIS A 95 -13.66 3.66 -18.59
N LYS A 96 -14.49 2.63 -18.87
CA LYS A 96 -14.97 2.30 -20.22
C LYS A 96 -15.71 3.44 -20.96
N TYR A 97 -16.23 4.42 -20.22
CA TYR A 97 -17.13 5.46 -20.73
C TYR A 97 -16.56 6.89 -20.58
N ILE A 98 -15.35 7.06 -20.05
CA ILE A 98 -14.73 8.37 -19.86
C ILE A 98 -13.45 8.40 -20.70
N GLN A 99 -13.32 9.42 -21.55
CA GLN A 99 -12.10 9.59 -22.35
C GLN A 99 -10.90 9.81 -21.41
N SER A 100 -9.82 9.08 -21.64
CA SER A 100 -8.59 9.10 -20.81
C SER A 100 -7.78 10.40 -20.91
N ASP A 101 -8.28 11.41 -21.63
CA ASP A 101 -7.56 12.65 -21.96
C ASP A 101 -7.75 13.77 -20.91
N GLN A 102 -8.50 13.53 -19.83
CA GLN A 102 -8.90 14.51 -18.79
C GLN A 102 -7.73 15.14 -17.99
N GLY A 103 -6.49 14.90 -18.41
CA GLY A 103 -5.26 15.40 -17.84
C GLY A 103 -4.63 14.46 -16.82
N LEU A 104 -3.43 14.85 -16.39
CA LEU A 104 -2.67 14.15 -15.35
C LEU A 104 -2.96 14.76 -13.97
N GLY A 105 -2.73 13.97 -12.92
CA GLY A 105 -2.82 14.40 -11.54
C GLY A 105 -4.21 14.25 -10.93
N LEU A 106 -4.27 13.74 -9.71
CA LEU A 106 -5.49 13.63 -8.90
C LEU A 106 -5.68 14.87 -8.03
N SER A 107 -6.94 15.12 -7.64
CA SER A 107 -7.22 16.15 -6.64
C SER A 107 -6.63 15.79 -5.27
N ASP A 108 -6.22 16.80 -4.50
CA ASP A 108 -5.72 16.60 -3.13
C ASP A 108 -6.72 15.83 -2.26
N THR A 109 -8.03 16.05 -2.45
CA THR A 109 -9.09 15.30 -1.77
C THR A 109 -9.00 13.79 -2.07
N THR A 110 -8.84 13.42 -3.34
CA THR A 110 -8.71 12.02 -3.76
C THR A 110 -7.43 11.38 -3.20
N ILE A 111 -6.32 12.10 -3.23
CA ILE A 111 -5.04 11.65 -2.66
C ILE A 111 -5.19 11.40 -1.15
N ASN A 112 -5.79 12.33 -0.43
CA ASN A 112 -6.02 12.23 1.01
C ASN A 112 -6.93 11.06 1.38
N ILE A 113 -7.96 10.76 0.58
CA ILE A 113 -8.82 9.58 0.78
C ILE A 113 -7.97 8.30 0.70
N ARG A 114 -7.15 8.14 -0.34
CA ARG A 114 -6.26 6.98 -0.50
C ARG A 114 -5.26 6.84 0.65
N LEU A 115 -4.63 7.95 1.04
CA LEU A 115 -3.67 7.95 2.16
C LEU A 115 -4.33 7.55 3.49
N ARG A 116 -5.60 7.92 3.72
CA ARG A 116 -6.35 7.47 4.91
C ARG A 116 -6.58 5.97 4.90
N VAL A 117 -6.89 5.38 3.75
CA VAL A 117 -7.02 3.93 3.60
C VAL A 117 -5.70 3.24 3.94
N TYR A 118 -4.59 3.67 3.34
CA TYR A 118 -3.28 3.06 3.63
C TYR A 118 -2.90 3.19 5.10
N ARG A 119 -3.13 4.36 5.71
CA ARG A 119 -2.89 4.54 7.15
C ARG A 119 -3.69 3.55 8.00
N ALA A 120 -4.97 3.35 7.67
CA ALA A 120 -5.80 2.38 8.37
C ALA A 120 -5.30 0.94 8.21
N MET A 121 -4.83 0.58 7.01
CA MET A 121 -4.25 -0.74 6.73
C MET A 121 -2.95 -0.97 7.50
N PHE A 122 -1.99 -0.04 7.43
CA PHE A 122 -0.70 -0.18 8.11
C PHE A 122 -0.83 -0.17 9.64
N ASN A 123 -1.69 0.68 10.19
CA ASN A 123 -1.99 0.67 11.62
C ASN A 123 -2.59 -0.69 12.06
N PHE A 124 -3.42 -1.29 11.22
CA PHE A 124 -3.98 -2.62 11.49
C PHE A 124 -2.90 -3.71 11.48
N LEU A 125 -2.03 -3.72 10.46
CA LEU A 125 -0.92 -4.66 10.34
C LEU A 125 0.06 -4.54 11.51
N GLU A 126 0.44 -3.31 11.87
CA GLU A 126 1.32 -3.04 13.00
C GLU A 126 0.72 -3.57 14.30
N ARG A 127 -0.55 -3.26 14.58
CA ARG A 127 -1.25 -3.76 15.77
C ARG A 127 -1.32 -5.28 15.79
N MET A 128 -1.60 -5.93 14.67
CA MET A 128 -1.64 -7.39 14.58
C MET A 128 -0.27 -8.02 14.87
N ILE A 129 0.80 -7.47 14.29
CA ILE A 129 2.15 -7.99 14.49
C ILE A 129 2.58 -7.80 15.94
N LEU A 130 2.31 -6.63 16.54
CA LEU A 130 2.59 -6.38 17.96
C LEU A 130 1.83 -7.33 18.88
N ASN A 131 0.54 -7.58 18.61
CA ASN A 131 -0.25 -8.52 19.38
C ASN A 131 0.26 -9.97 19.25
N LEU A 132 0.75 -10.35 18.06
CA LEU A 132 1.35 -11.68 17.85
C LEU A 132 2.61 -11.84 18.72
N VAL A 133 3.53 -10.86 18.68
CA VAL A 133 4.77 -10.89 19.46
C VAL A 133 4.48 -10.97 20.97
N LEU A 134 3.57 -10.12 21.48
CA LEU A 134 3.22 -10.11 22.90
C LEU A 134 2.40 -11.34 23.33
N GLY A 135 1.50 -11.84 22.46
CA GLY A 135 0.71 -13.04 22.73
C GLY A 135 1.54 -14.33 22.79
N PHE A 136 2.60 -14.40 21.97
CA PHE A 136 3.58 -15.48 22.07
C PHE A 136 4.38 -15.40 23.37
N GLU A 137 4.86 -14.22 23.78
CA GLU A 137 5.57 -14.08 25.08
C GLU A 137 4.69 -14.55 26.26
N ILE A 138 3.41 -14.15 26.32
CA ILE A 138 2.51 -14.57 27.41
C ILE A 138 2.26 -16.09 27.40
N SER A 139 2.31 -16.75 26.24
CA SER A 139 2.11 -18.20 26.12
C SER A 139 3.35 -19.02 26.48
N PHE A 140 4.54 -18.42 26.53
CA PHE A 140 5.77 -19.08 26.99
C PHE A 140 6.01 -18.95 28.51
N TYR A 141 5.18 -18.17 29.22
CA TYR A 141 5.26 -17.97 30.67
C TYR A 141 4.12 -18.63 31.46
N ASN A 142 3.34 -19.54 30.87
CA ASN A 142 2.36 -20.39 31.57
C ASN A 142 2.70 -21.87 31.45
#